data_AF-A0A371LN63-F1
#
_entry.id   AF-A0A371LN63-F1
#
_cell.length_a   1.000
_cell.length_b   1.000
_cell.length_c   1.000
_cell.angle_alpha   90.00
_cell.angle_beta   90.00
_cell.angle_gamma   90.00
#
_symmetry.space_group_name_H-M   'P 1'
#
loop_
_entity.id
_entity.type
_entity.pdbx_description
1 polymer ?
#
loop_
_entity_poly.entity_id
_entity_poly.type
_entity_poly.pdbx_seq_one_letter_code
_entity_poly.pdbx_strand_id
1 'polypeptide(L)'
;MSQIPFGVPRLDSIIGGGAPPGNVVLLAGESGAGAREFLYTSATMNALSHTDEELFNLHYGSLADTATPPPEIHYVSFTAGEEYLRREMGYTMDDELVESAVEHIEFHDLSPEYFQLSPIPREWYLGQPTKLEDLGHRHNRESVLGALGTTLSQHAPGNLVVIDSLTDLVASQSDEMTWSDIAMVIKGLEKASYQWGGLILVLVSTEALSKTELGVLKGATGGSLLFEWESGGSKRARTMVVQEFRGVLARLESENIVQFETEINESGLDVSDVRKIR
;
A
#
# COMPACT_ATOMS: atom_id res chain seq x y z
N MET A 1 -4.11 -22.15 2.09
CA MET A 1 -4.17 -20.96 2.97
C MET A 1 -5.28 -20.07 2.45
N SER A 2 -6.02 -19.40 3.33
CA SER A 2 -7.06 -18.43 2.97
C SER A 2 -6.45 -17.21 2.29
N GLN A 3 -7.24 -16.54 1.46
CA GLN A 3 -6.91 -15.26 0.85
C GLN A 3 -6.94 -14.15 1.91
N ILE A 4 -6.15 -13.10 1.71
CA ILE A 4 -6.14 -11.89 2.55
C ILE A 4 -6.92 -10.81 1.80
N PRO A 5 -8.03 -10.26 2.37
CA PRO A 5 -8.83 -9.22 1.73
C PRO A 5 -8.00 -7.97 1.39
N PHE A 6 -8.27 -7.39 0.22
CA PHE A 6 -7.80 -6.03 -0.08
C PHE A 6 -8.62 -4.96 0.64
N GLY A 7 -9.76 -5.30 1.23
CA GLY A 7 -10.62 -4.30 1.88
C GLY A 7 -11.55 -3.59 0.89
N VAL A 8 -11.56 -3.99 -0.38
CA VAL A 8 -12.47 -3.46 -1.41
C VAL A 8 -13.49 -4.55 -1.76
N PRO A 9 -14.73 -4.48 -1.24
CA PRO A 9 -15.65 -5.64 -1.24
C PRO A 9 -15.94 -6.20 -2.63
N ARG A 10 -16.17 -5.32 -3.61
CA ARG A 10 -16.46 -5.72 -4.98
C ARG A 10 -15.26 -6.40 -5.64
N LEU A 11 -14.05 -5.86 -5.44
CA LEU A 11 -12.81 -6.46 -5.94
C LEU A 11 -12.60 -7.84 -5.30
N ASP A 12 -12.64 -7.90 -3.96
CA ASP A 12 -12.42 -9.11 -3.19
C ASP A 12 -13.43 -10.21 -3.57
N SER A 13 -14.70 -9.86 -3.74
CA SER A 13 -15.74 -10.80 -4.21
C SER A 13 -15.41 -11.38 -5.58
N ILE A 14 -14.96 -10.55 -6.53
CA ILE A 14 -14.66 -10.96 -7.90
C ILE A 14 -13.44 -11.89 -7.94
N ILE A 15 -12.42 -11.59 -7.14
CA ILE A 15 -11.19 -12.37 -7.11
C ILE A 15 -11.25 -13.51 -6.08
N GLY A 16 -12.38 -13.67 -5.39
CA GLY A 16 -12.71 -14.77 -4.48
C GLY A 16 -11.98 -14.73 -3.14
N GLY A 17 -12.04 -13.57 -2.48
CA GLY A 17 -11.66 -13.35 -1.09
C GLY A 17 -10.42 -12.49 -0.88
N GLY A 18 -9.84 -11.92 -1.93
CA GLY A 18 -8.65 -11.07 -1.83
C GLY A 18 -7.39 -11.67 -2.45
N ALA A 19 -6.23 -11.26 -1.94
CA ALA A 19 -4.93 -11.70 -2.42
C ALA A 19 -4.56 -13.10 -1.90
N PRO A 20 -3.88 -13.92 -2.71
CA PRO A 20 -3.17 -15.09 -2.22
C PRO A 20 -2.12 -14.66 -1.16
N PRO A 21 -1.99 -15.41 -0.06
CA PRO A 21 -1.04 -15.09 0.99
C PRO A 21 0.41 -15.23 0.51
N GLY A 22 1.29 -14.42 1.10
CA GLY A 22 2.71 -14.39 0.78
C GLY A 22 3.00 -13.69 -0.53
N ASN A 23 2.43 -12.49 -0.72
CA ASN A 23 2.47 -11.77 -1.98
C ASN A 23 2.79 -10.29 -1.76
N VAL A 24 3.57 -9.72 -2.68
CA VAL A 24 3.77 -8.27 -2.80
C VAL A 24 2.95 -7.77 -3.99
N VAL A 25 2.08 -6.79 -3.74
CA VAL A 25 1.24 -6.17 -4.77
C VAL A 25 1.68 -4.72 -4.96
N LEU A 26 2.13 -4.41 -6.17
CA LEU A 26 2.48 -3.05 -6.57
C LEU A 26 1.22 -2.27 -6.94
N LEU A 27 0.97 -1.16 -6.25
CA LEU A 27 -0.06 -0.18 -6.59
C LEU A 27 0.62 0.96 -7.35
N ALA A 28 0.62 0.87 -8.67
CA ALA A 28 1.20 1.90 -9.54
C ALA A 28 0.09 2.86 -9.97
N GLY A 29 0.17 4.14 -9.61
CA GLY A 29 -0.88 5.09 -9.91
C GLY A 29 -0.39 6.43 -10.44
N GLU A 30 -1.16 7.03 -11.35
CA GLU A 30 -1.08 8.46 -11.62
C GLU A 30 -1.55 9.26 -10.38
N SER A 31 -1.09 10.50 -10.26
CA SER A 31 -1.48 11.40 -9.18
C SER A 31 -2.99 11.58 -9.12
N GLY A 32 -3.57 11.26 -7.96
CA GLY A 32 -5.00 11.36 -7.70
C GLY A 32 -5.86 10.31 -8.42
N ALA A 33 -5.29 9.29 -9.05
CA ALA A 33 -6.04 8.25 -9.76
C ALA A 33 -6.63 7.15 -8.85
N GLY A 34 -6.46 7.24 -7.52
CA GLY A 34 -7.09 6.32 -6.55
C GLY A 34 -6.14 5.33 -5.87
N ALA A 35 -4.86 5.25 -6.29
CA ALA A 35 -3.94 4.23 -5.74
C ALA A 35 -3.64 4.41 -4.25
N ARG A 36 -3.61 5.65 -3.75
CA ARG A 36 -3.41 5.93 -2.31
C ARG A 36 -4.70 5.72 -1.54
N GLU A 37 -5.83 6.11 -2.10
CA GLU A 37 -7.15 5.87 -1.52
C GLU A 37 -7.44 4.36 -1.39
N PHE A 38 -6.93 3.56 -2.32
CA PHE A 38 -6.92 2.09 -2.20
C PHE A 38 -6.15 1.61 -0.96
N LEU A 39 -4.97 2.19 -0.67
CA LEU A 39 -4.21 1.84 0.54
C LEU A 39 -4.95 2.20 1.82
N TYR A 40 -5.50 3.42 1.90
CA TYR A 40 -6.28 3.86 3.04
C TYR A 40 -7.47 2.93 3.27
N THR A 41 -8.22 2.64 2.20
CA THR A 41 -9.36 1.71 2.26
C THR A 41 -8.94 0.32 2.71
N SER A 42 -7.83 -0.20 2.16
CA SER A 42 -7.31 -1.52 2.52
C SER A 42 -6.90 -1.61 3.98
N ALA A 43 -6.22 -0.60 4.51
CA ALA A 43 -5.81 -0.56 5.91
C ALA A 43 -7.03 -0.44 6.82
N THR A 44 -7.92 0.53 6.55
CA THR A 44 -9.10 0.82 7.36
C THR A 44 -10.06 -0.37 7.40
N MET A 45 -10.44 -0.94 6.25
CA MET A 45 -11.42 -2.03 6.21
C MET A 45 -10.91 -3.31 6.87
N ASN A 46 -9.64 -3.65 6.69
CA ASN A 46 -9.07 -4.81 7.39
C ASN A 46 -8.97 -4.57 8.90
N ALA A 47 -8.67 -3.34 9.34
CA ALA A 47 -8.64 -3.00 10.76
C ALA A 47 -10.03 -3.03 11.41
N LEU A 48 -11.07 -2.49 10.74
CA LEU A 48 -12.46 -2.52 11.22
C LEU A 48 -12.97 -3.93 11.48
N SER A 49 -12.49 -4.94 10.74
CA SER A 49 -12.85 -6.34 10.99
C SER A 49 -12.44 -6.85 12.40
N HIS A 50 -11.57 -6.13 13.10
CA HIS A 50 -11.14 -6.42 14.47
C HIS A 50 -11.67 -5.43 15.51
N THR A 51 -11.89 -4.17 15.13
CA THR A 51 -12.27 -3.10 16.08
C THR A 51 -13.77 -2.86 16.15
N ASP A 52 -14.48 -2.97 15.02
CA ASP A 52 -15.91 -2.71 14.94
C ASP A 52 -16.59 -3.57 13.86
N GLU A 53 -17.10 -4.72 14.30
CA GLU A 53 -17.80 -5.67 13.42
C GLU A 53 -19.09 -5.07 12.82
N GLU A 54 -19.75 -4.12 13.49
CA GLU A 54 -20.97 -3.50 12.97
C GLU A 54 -20.65 -2.55 11.81
N LEU A 55 -19.67 -1.66 11.98
CA LEU A 55 -19.18 -0.79 10.92
C LEU A 55 -18.58 -1.62 9.77
N PHE A 56 -17.78 -2.65 10.08
CA PHE A 56 -17.24 -3.54 9.05
C PHE A 56 -18.36 -4.19 8.22
N ASN A 57 -19.37 -4.77 8.87
CA ASN A 57 -20.49 -5.39 8.15
C ASN A 57 -21.34 -4.39 7.37
N LEU A 58 -21.46 -3.14 7.84
CA LEU A 58 -22.20 -2.09 7.15
C LEU A 58 -21.52 -1.69 5.83
N HIS A 59 -20.19 -1.55 5.84
CA HIS A 59 -19.43 -1.01 4.71
C HIS A 59 -18.79 -2.09 3.83
N TYR A 60 -18.30 -3.18 4.42
CA TYR A 60 -17.68 -4.30 3.69
C TYR A 60 -18.68 -5.43 3.43
N GLY A 61 -19.55 -5.72 4.39
CA GLY A 61 -20.45 -6.88 4.35
C GLY A 61 -19.76 -8.16 4.83
N SER A 62 -20.18 -9.30 4.28
CA SER A 62 -19.64 -10.61 4.68
C SER A 62 -18.38 -10.98 3.92
N LEU A 63 -17.36 -11.46 4.63
CA LEU A 63 -16.18 -12.07 4.04
C LEU A 63 -16.55 -13.36 3.27
N ALA A 64 -15.81 -13.64 2.21
CA ALA A 64 -15.89 -14.94 1.53
C ALA A 64 -15.36 -16.05 2.45
N ASP A 65 -15.89 -17.28 2.32
CA ASP A 65 -15.42 -18.46 3.08
C ASP A 65 -13.92 -18.76 2.88
N THR A 66 -13.36 -18.29 1.76
CA THR A 66 -11.95 -18.44 1.41
C THR A 66 -11.08 -17.29 1.92
N ALA A 67 -11.64 -16.27 2.56
CA ALA A 67 -10.94 -15.09 3.03
C ALA A 67 -10.72 -15.12 4.55
N THR A 68 -9.62 -14.55 5.01
CA THR A 68 -9.37 -14.32 6.43
C THR A 68 -8.67 -12.97 6.58
N PRO A 69 -9.18 -12.05 7.41
CA PRO A 69 -8.51 -10.78 7.67
C PRO A 69 -7.11 -11.00 8.23
N PRO A 70 -6.15 -10.12 7.91
CA PRO A 70 -4.83 -10.16 8.51
C PRO A 70 -4.94 -9.90 10.03
N PRO A 71 -4.13 -10.55 10.87
CA PRO A 71 -4.18 -10.32 12.33
C PRO A 71 -3.84 -8.89 12.72
N GLU A 72 -2.81 -8.32 12.10
CA GLU A 72 -2.33 -6.95 12.36
C GLU A 72 -2.16 -6.20 11.03
N ILE A 73 -2.30 -4.87 11.11
CA ILE A 73 -2.12 -3.95 9.98
C ILE A 73 -0.97 -3.00 10.34
N HIS A 74 0.05 -2.97 9.49
CA HIS A 74 1.19 -2.07 9.66
C HIS A 74 1.29 -1.08 8.50
N TYR A 75 1.34 0.21 8.81
CA TYR A 75 1.39 1.27 7.81
C TYR A 75 2.76 1.97 7.85
N VAL A 76 3.59 1.70 6.86
CA VAL A 76 4.96 2.23 6.76
C VAL A 76 5.00 3.45 5.86
N SER A 77 5.57 4.54 6.36
CA SER A 77 5.89 5.73 5.57
C SER A 77 7.33 6.18 5.77
N PHE A 78 7.92 6.78 4.74
CA PHE A 78 9.27 7.33 4.80
C PHE A 78 9.29 8.83 5.15
N THR A 79 8.14 9.49 5.10
CA THR A 79 8.08 10.96 5.19
C THR A 79 6.94 11.48 6.05
N ALA A 80 5.99 10.62 6.46
CA ALA A 80 4.83 10.99 7.24
C ALA A 80 4.74 10.21 8.55
N GLY A 81 4.38 10.92 9.63
CA GLY A 81 4.01 10.32 10.91
C GLY A 81 2.52 10.01 11.03
N GLU A 82 2.14 9.32 12.11
CA GLU A 82 0.77 8.87 12.39
C GLU A 82 -0.27 9.99 12.30
N GLU A 83 -0.05 11.13 12.96
CA GLU A 83 -1.03 12.23 12.99
C GLU A 83 -1.36 12.76 11.58
N TYR A 84 -0.35 12.82 10.71
CA TYR A 84 -0.56 13.22 9.31
C TYR A 84 -1.38 12.17 8.57
N LEU A 85 -1.01 10.89 8.67
CA LEU A 85 -1.69 9.80 7.97
C LEU A 85 -3.14 9.62 8.42
N ARG A 86 -3.42 9.67 9.73
CA ARG A 86 -4.79 9.69 10.28
C ARG A 86 -5.63 10.78 9.65
N ARG A 87 -5.09 12.00 9.56
CA ARG A 87 -5.80 13.14 8.99
C ARG A 87 -6.06 12.97 7.49
N GLU A 88 -5.10 12.44 6.74
CA GLU A 88 -5.29 12.16 5.32
C GLU A 88 -6.34 11.06 5.07
N MET A 89 -6.37 10.03 5.94
CA MET A 89 -7.43 9.03 5.93
C MET A 89 -8.80 9.67 6.18
N GLY A 90 -8.92 10.59 7.15
CA GLY A 90 -10.16 11.34 7.44
C GLY A 90 -10.59 12.33 6.33
N TYR A 91 -9.68 12.74 5.44
CA TYR A 91 -10.07 13.47 4.22
C TYR A 91 -10.65 12.57 3.13
N THR A 92 -10.45 11.26 3.23
CA THR A 92 -10.86 10.29 2.23
C THR A 92 -12.10 9.50 2.67
N MET A 93 -12.21 9.20 3.97
CA MET A 93 -13.20 8.32 4.56
C MET A 93 -13.89 9.01 5.73
N ASP A 94 -15.05 8.51 6.15
CA ASP A 94 -15.77 9.00 7.32
C ASP A 94 -14.88 8.92 8.58
N ASP A 95 -14.87 9.99 9.37
CA ASP A 95 -14.08 10.10 10.60
C ASP A 95 -14.40 8.95 11.57
N GLU A 96 -15.65 8.48 11.62
CA GLU A 96 -16.04 7.34 12.47
C GLU A 96 -15.31 6.04 12.08
N LEU A 97 -15.18 5.78 10.77
CA LEU A 97 -14.44 4.63 10.26
C LEU A 97 -12.95 4.74 10.57
N VAL A 98 -12.40 5.94 10.36
CA VAL A 98 -10.97 6.20 10.56
C VAL A 98 -10.62 6.05 12.03
N GLU A 99 -11.36 6.70 12.94
CA GLU A 99 -11.10 6.64 14.39
C GLU A 99 -11.23 5.24 14.99
N SER A 100 -12.14 4.40 14.47
CA SER A 100 -12.23 3.01 14.90
C SER A 100 -11.08 2.15 14.35
N ALA A 101 -10.73 2.31 13.07
CA ALA A 101 -9.71 1.48 12.43
C ALA A 101 -8.29 1.71 12.97
N VAL A 102 -7.94 2.97 13.21
CA VAL A 102 -6.62 3.41 13.67
C VAL A 102 -6.24 2.86 15.05
N GLU A 103 -7.19 2.34 15.84
CA GLU A 103 -6.89 1.61 17.07
C GLU A 103 -6.16 0.28 16.81
N HIS A 104 -6.27 -0.25 15.59
CA HIS A 104 -5.70 -1.54 15.17
C HIS A 104 -4.74 -1.41 13.96
N ILE A 105 -4.28 -0.19 13.68
CA ILE A 105 -3.23 0.10 12.68
C ILE A 105 -1.98 0.58 13.42
N GLU A 106 -0.87 -0.12 13.24
CA GLU A 106 0.43 0.31 13.75
C GLU A 106 1.17 1.12 12.68
N PHE A 107 1.44 2.40 12.96
CA PHE A 107 2.14 3.30 12.05
C PHE A 107 3.65 3.27 12.30
N HIS A 108 4.41 3.10 11.22
CA HIS A 108 5.88 3.07 11.22
C HIS A 108 6.40 4.29 10.46
N ASP A 109 6.86 5.29 11.19
CA ASP A 109 7.47 6.51 10.66
C ASP A 109 8.98 6.32 10.49
N LEU A 110 9.43 6.16 9.25
CA LEU A 110 10.84 6.04 8.86
C LEU A 110 11.44 7.38 8.39
N SER A 111 10.76 8.50 8.66
CA SER A 111 11.31 9.85 8.39
C SER A 111 12.64 10.14 9.09
N PRO A 112 12.93 9.63 10.31
CA PRO A 112 14.23 9.82 10.92
C PRO A 112 15.38 9.25 10.08
N GLU A 113 15.23 8.03 9.55
CA GLU A 113 16.23 7.35 8.73
C GLU A 113 16.28 7.93 7.31
N TYR A 114 15.13 8.32 6.76
CA TYR A 114 15.02 8.91 5.43
C TYR A 114 15.71 10.28 5.36
N PHE A 115 15.47 11.18 6.33
CA PHE A 115 16.04 12.53 6.33
C PHE A 115 17.43 12.62 6.96
N GLN A 116 17.99 11.52 7.49
CA GLN A 116 19.21 11.57 8.31
C GLN A 116 20.44 12.17 7.61
N LEU A 117 20.56 11.96 6.29
CA LEU A 117 21.66 12.47 5.45
C LEU A 117 21.28 13.72 4.66
N SER A 118 20.03 14.19 4.82
CA SER A 118 19.51 15.34 4.09
C SER A 118 19.91 16.65 4.79
N PRO A 119 19.84 17.80 4.08
CA PRO A 119 20.01 19.12 4.69
C PRO A 119 18.80 19.56 5.55
N ILE A 120 17.76 18.73 5.70
CA ILE A 120 16.52 19.09 6.38
C ILE A 120 16.75 19.20 7.91
N PRO A 121 16.26 20.28 8.54
CA PRO A 121 16.37 20.43 10.00
C PRO A 121 15.69 19.28 10.74
N ARG A 122 16.40 18.68 11.71
CA ARG A 122 15.89 17.59 12.56
C ARG A 122 14.60 17.92 13.29
N GLU A 123 14.44 19.18 13.70
CA GLU A 123 13.24 19.65 14.39
C GLU A 123 11.96 19.53 13.55
N TRP A 124 12.06 19.44 12.21
CA TRP A 124 10.90 19.30 11.33
C TRP A 124 10.30 17.88 11.34
N TYR A 125 11.11 16.85 11.60
CA TYR A 125 10.67 15.46 11.54
C TYR A 125 10.81 14.71 12.87
N LEU A 126 11.65 15.18 13.81
CA LEU A 126 11.75 14.62 15.17
C LEU A 126 11.00 15.43 16.22
N GLY A 127 10.49 16.61 15.87
CA GLY A 127 9.82 17.52 16.81
C GLY A 127 10.69 18.00 17.99
N GLN A 128 12.01 17.77 17.93
CA GLN A 128 12.95 18.11 19.01
C GLN A 128 14.17 18.88 18.47
N PRO A 129 14.64 19.91 19.20
CA PRO A 129 15.89 20.59 18.87
C PRO A 129 17.09 19.64 19.07
N THR A 130 18.08 19.74 18.18
CA THR A 130 19.27 18.87 18.20
C THR A 130 20.05 19.03 19.51
N LYS A 131 20.26 17.95 20.27
CA LYS A 131 21.12 17.97 21.47
C LYS A 131 22.58 17.75 21.07
N LEU A 132 23.50 18.33 21.85
CA LEU A 132 24.95 18.22 21.61
C LEU A 132 25.44 16.76 21.61
N GLU A 133 24.74 15.88 22.33
CA GLU A 133 24.97 14.43 22.40
C GLU A 133 24.65 13.70 21.07
N ASP A 134 23.73 14.23 20.27
CA ASP A 134 23.30 13.63 18.99
C ASP A 134 24.34 13.79 17.87
N LEU A 135 25.36 14.63 18.08
CA LEU A 135 26.45 14.86 17.15
C LEU A 135 27.49 13.73 17.18
N GLY A 136 27.61 13.01 18.31
CA GLY A 136 28.56 11.91 18.49
C GLY A 136 28.12 10.56 17.88
N HIS A 137 26.82 10.39 17.61
CA HIS A 137 26.24 9.14 17.09
C HIS A 137 26.04 9.13 15.57
N ARG A 138 26.84 9.90 14.80
CA ARG A 138 26.72 9.97 13.34
C ARG A 138 27.15 8.70 12.59
N HIS A 139 27.94 7.82 13.20
CA HIS A 139 28.58 6.68 12.51
C HIS A 139 27.90 5.31 12.69
N ASN A 140 26.79 5.21 13.43
CA ASN A 140 26.16 3.92 13.74
C ASN A 140 24.62 3.98 13.64
N ARG A 141 24.10 4.70 12.65
CA ARG A 141 22.65 4.81 12.40
C ARG A 141 22.27 3.87 11.26
N GLU A 142 21.11 3.24 11.41
CA GLU A 142 20.54 2.34 10.41
C GLU A 142 20.19 3.12 9.12
N SER A 143 20.40 2.52 7.95
CA SER A 143 19.98 3.12 6.69
C SER A 143 18.47 2.98 6.51
N VAL A 144 17.84 3.83 5.71
CA VAL A 144 16.38 3.74 5.45
C VAL A 144 15.96 2.38 4.88
N LEU A 145 16.75 1.80 3.97
CA LEU A 145 16.51 0.46 3.44
C LEU A 145 16.73 -0.64 4.49
N GLY A 146 17.67 -0.42 5.43
CA GLY A 146 17.90 -1.30 6.57
C GLY A 146 16.70 -1.30 7.52
N ALA A 147 16.24 -0.12 7.92
CA ALA A 147 15.09 0.06 8.81
C ALA A 147 13.82 -0.55 8.20
N LEU A 148 13.58 -0.29 6.90
CA LEU A 148 12.50 -0.94 6.16
C LEU A 148 12.60 -2.47 6.23
N GLY A 149 13.80 -3.03 5.99
CA GLY A 149 14.04 -4.47 6.07
C GLY A 149 13.80 -5.04 7.48
N THR A 150 14.21 -4.32 8.52
CA THR A 150 13.99 -4.66 9.93
C THR A 150 12.49 -4.66 10.26
N THR A 151 11.77 -3.58 9.94
CA THR A 151 10.32 -3.45 10.13
C THR A 151 9.59 -4.58 9.42
N LEU A 152 9.87 -4.83 8.14
CA LEU A 152 9.22 -5.90 7.37
C LEU A 152 9.51 -7.29 7.94
N SER A 153 10.74 -7.56 8.34
CA SER A 153 11.09 -8.87 8.92
C SER A 153 10.38 -9.15 10.24
N GLN A 154 10.07 -8.10 11.01
CA GLN A 154 9.36 -8.21 12.28
C GLN A 154 7.83 -8.32 12.09
N HIS A 155 7.28 -7.54 11.16
CA HIS A 155 5.85 -7.25 11.11
C HIS A 155 5.13 -7.82 9.88
N ALA A 156 5.81 -8.19 8.80
CA ALA A 156 5.16 -8.75 7.60
C ALA A 156 4.70 -10.23 7.69
N PRO A 157 5.29 -11.12 8.53
CA PRO A 157 4.78 -12.49 8.69
C PRO A 157 3.29 -12.54 9.06
N GLY A 158 2.46 -13.09 8.17
CA GLY A 158 1.02 -13.29 8.36
C GLY A 158 0.14 -12.04 8.31
N ASN A 159 0.73 -10.84 8.31
CA ASN A 159 0.03 -9.57 8.46
C ASN A 159 -0.15 -8.83 7.13
N LEU A 160 -0.90 -7.73 7.18
CA LEU A 160 -0.97 -6.74 6.10
C LEU A 160 0.04 -5.64 6.38
N VAL A 161 0.95 -5.40 5.44
CA VAL A 161 1.86 -4.25 5.48
C VAL A 161 1.60 -3.34 4.28
N VAL A 162 1.40 -2.06 4.56
CA VAL A 162 1.27 -1.00 3.57
C VAL A 162 2.57 -0.18 3.53
N ILE A 163 3.07 0.14 2.34
CA ILE A 163 4.22 1.03 2.12
C ILE A 163 3.78 2.25 1.31
N ASP A 164 3.72 3.42 1.97
CA ASP A 164 3.30 4.72 1.41
C ASP A 164 4.41 5.78 1.57
N SER A 165 5.26 5.98 0.55
CA SER A 165 5.28 5.24 -0.71
C SER A 165 6.69 4.97 -1.19
N LEU A 166 6.86 3.98 -2.07
CA LEU A 166 8.15 3.70 -2.72
C LEU A 166 8.65 4.91 -3.53
N THR A 167 7.74 5.80 -3.95
CA THR A 167 8.05 7.07 -4.64
C THR A 167 9.09 7.90 -3.88
N ASP A 168 9.04 7.92 -2.55
CA ASP A 168 9.99 8.69 -1.73
C ASP A 168 11.42 8.15 -1.88
N LEU A 169 11.59 6.84 -1.86
CA LEU A 169 12.89 6.20 -2.10
C LEU A 169 13.39 6.44 -3.52
N VAL A 170 12.50 6.42 -4.51
CA VAL A 170 12.84 6.70 -5.91
C VAL A 170 13.28 8.15 -6.11
N ALA A 171 12.66 9.09 -5.40
CA ALA A 171 12.98 10.52 -5.46
C ALA A 171 14.28 10.89 -4.73
N SER A 172 14.75 10.05 -3.80
CA SER A 172 15.93 10.29 -2.95
C SER A 172 17.19 9.53 -3.42
N GLN A 173 17.25 9.18 -4.70
CA GLN A 173 18.43 8.55 -5.30
C GLN A 173 19.71 9.39 -5.07
N SER A 174 20.75 8.71 -4.61
CA SER A 174 22.05 9.30 -4.29
C SER A 174 23.18 8.30 -4.55
N ASP A 175 24.43 8.69 -4.33
CA ASP A 175 25.57 7.76 -4.41
C ASP A 175 25.48 6.61 -3.39
N GLU A 176 24.71 6.79 -2.31
CA GLU A 176 24.52 5.77 -1.26
C GLU A 176 23.27 4.90 -1.46
N MET A 177 22.31 5.35 -2.28
CA MET A 177 21.09 4.60 -2.60
C MET A 177 20.76 4.76 -4.08
N THR A 178 21.02 3.69 -4.83
CA THR A 178 20.77 3.65 -6.26
C THR A 178 19.41 3.03 -6.57
N TRP A 179 18.87 3.31 -7.77
CA TRP A 179 17.71 2.59 -8.29
C TRP A 179 17.87 1.05 -8.22
N SER A 180 19.07 0.54 -8.50
CA SER A 180 19.32 -0.91 -8.44
C SER A 180 19.16 -1.49 -7.05
N ASP A 181 19.47 -0.73 -6.00
CA ASP A 181 19.27 -1.16 -4.62
C ASP A 181 17.78 -1.27 -4.30
N ILE A 182 16.99 -0.26 -4.69
CA ILE A 182 15.53 -0.25 -4.54
C ILE A 182 14.91 -1.45 -5.27
N ALA A 183 15.27 -1.66 -6.53
CA ALA A 183 14.78 -2.79 -7.31
C ALA A 183 15.20 -4.15 -6.70
N MET A 184 16.39 -4.24 -6.09
CA MET A 184 16.84 -5.45 -5.41
C MET A 184 16.07 -5.72 -4.12
N VAL A 185 15.76 -4.67 -3.34
CA VAL A 185 14.92 -4.77 -2.14
C VAL A 185 13.53 -5.31 -2.50
N ILE A 186 12.86 -4.76 -3.52
CA ILE A 186 11.53 -5.25 -3.94
C ILE A 186 11.58 -6.71 -4.39
N LYS A 187 12.62 -7.13 -5.14
CA LYS A 187 12.81 -8.54 -5.50
C LYS A 187 13.06 -9.45 -4.29
N GLY A 188 13.85 -8.97 -3.33
CA GLY A 188 14.09 -9.67 -2.07
C GLY A 188 12.82 -9.81 -1.25
N LEU A 189 12.00 -8.76 -1.24
CA LEU A 189 10.72 -8.70 -0.55
C LEU A 189 9.73 -9.73 -1.08
N GLU A 190 9.58 -9.83 -2.40
CA GLU A 190 8.71 -10.84 -3.02
C GLU A 190 9.19 -12.28 -2.72
N LYS A 191 10.50 -12.49 -2.58
CA LYS A 191 11.02 -13.79 -2.16
C LYS A 191 10.70 -14.09 -0.69
N ALA A 192 10.81 -13.10 0.18
CA ALA A 192 10.58 -13.23 1.61
C ALA A 192 9.08 -13.37 1.93
N SER A 193 8.22 -12.60 1.24
CA SER A 193 6.76 -12.60 1.42
C SER A 193 6.19 -14.02 1.27
N TYR A 194 6.69 -14.81 0.32
CA TYR A 194 6.25 -16.20 0.12
C TYR A 194 6.40 -17.08 1.37
N GLN A 195 7.43 -16.84 2.20
CA GLN A 195 7.62 -17.56 3.46
C GLN A 195 6.81 -16.96 4.60
N TRP A 196 6.63 -15.64 4.58
CA TRP A 196 5.89 -14.88 5.59
C TRP A 196 4.39 -15.12 5.52
N GLY A 197 3.84 -15.38 4.34
CA GLY A 197 2.41 -15.63 4.18
C GLY A 197 1.51 -14.39 4.40
N GLY A 198 2.11 -13.20 4.59
CA GLY A 198 1.40 -11.92 4.67
C GLY A 198 1.12 -11.29 3.29
N LEU A 199 0.45 -10.15 3.30
CA LEU A 199 0.19 -9.32 2.12
C LEU A 199 0.94 -8.00 2.27
N ILE A 200 1.71 -7.62 1.25
CA ILE A 200 2.43 -6.35 1.25
C ILE A 200 1.94 -5.51 0.07
N LEU A 201 1.38 -4.34 0.36
CA LEU A 201 0.94 -3.38 -0.64
C LEU A 201 1.98 -2.26 -0.76
N VAL A 202 2.46 -2.01 -1.97
CA VAL A 202 3.51 -1.02 -2.22
C VAL A 202 3.00 0.03 -3.17
N LEU A 203 2.82 1.27 -2.70
CA LEU A 203 2.41 2.38 -3.55
C LEU A 203 3.61 2.98 -4.28
N VAL A 204 3.42 3.29 -5.56
CA VAL A 204 4.38 4.07 -6.36
C VAL A 204 3.67 4.97 -7.37
N SER A 205 4.15 6.20 -7.52
CA SER A 205 3.71 7.10 -8.60
C SER A 205 4.31 6.64 -9.93
N THR A 206 3.47 6.54 -10.96
CA THR A 206 3.93 6.20 -12.32
C THR A 206 4.74 7.35 -12.93
N GLU A 207 4.50 8.59 -12.52
CA GLU A 207 5.21 9.77 -13.00
C GLU A 207 6.64 9.88 -12.45
N ALA A 208 6.94 9.21 -11.34
CA ALA A 208 8.28 9.15 -10.76
C ALA A 208 9.21 8.12 -11.44
N LEU A 209 8.69 7.31 -12.37
CA LEU A 209 9.41 6.20 -12.97
C LEU A 209 9.40 6.27 -14.49
N SER A 210 10.54 5.91 -15.09
CA SER A 210 10.55 5.55 -16.52
C SER A 210 9.76 4.26 -16.75
N LYS A 211 9.33 4.02 -17.99
CA LYS A 211 8.62 2.79 -18.38
C LYS A 211 9.44 1.53 -18.06
N THR A 212 10.76 1.60 -18.18
CA THR A 212 11.67 0.49 -17.88
C THR A 212 11.71 0.20 -16.39
N GLU A 213 11.84 1.25 -15.57
CA GLU A 213 11.87 1.12 -14.10
C GLU A 213 10.55 0.55 -13.56
N LEU A 214 9.43 1.08 -14.04
CA LEU A 214 8.11 0.56 -13.70
C LEU A 214 7.94 -0.92 -14.12
N GLY A 215 8.43 -1.28 -15.31
CA GLY A 215 8.43 -2.68 -15.77
C GLY A 215 9.28 -3.60 -14.89
N VAL A 216 10.42 -3.12 -14.38
CA VAL A 216 11.26 -3.87 -13.44
C VAL A 216 10.54 -4.11 -12.12
N LEU A 217 9.82 -3.12 -11.59
CA LEU A 217 9.05 -3.28 -10.35
C LEU A 217 7.89 -4.26 -10.52
N LYS A 218 7.11 -4.13 -11.60
CA LYS A 218 5.99 -5.04 -11.88
C LYS A 218 6.46 -6.49 -11.93
N GLY A 219 7.54 -6.77 -12.68
CA GLY A 219 8.12 -8.10 -12.76
C GLY A 219 8.84 -8.57 -11.49
N ALA A 220 9.04 -7.71 -10.50
CA ALA A 220 9.61 -8.04 -9.20
C ALA A 220 8.56 -8.34 -8.12
N THR A 221 7.28 -8.10 -8.40
CA THR A 221 6.15 -8.31 -7.49
C THR A 221 5.26 -9.46 -7.94
N GLY A 222 4.54 -10.11 -7.02
CA GLY A 222 3.62 -11.21 -7.34
C GLY A 222 2.27 -10.72 -7.89
N GLY A 223 1.95 -9.44 -7.72
CA GLY A 223 0.86 -8.77 -8.43
C GLY A 223 1.08 -7.27 -8.66
N SER A 224 0.33 -6.68 -9.59
CA SER A 224 0.30 -5.24 -9.84
C SER A 224 -1.09 -4.74 -10.24
N LEU A 225 -1.48 -3.63 -9.61
CA LEU A 225 -2.66 -2.83 -9.91
C LEU A 225 -2.21 -1.50 -10.49
N LEU A 226 -2.73 -1.15 -11.66
CA LEU A 226 -2.45 0.11 -12.34
C LEU A 226 -3.66 1.04 -12.23
N PHE A 227 -3.46 2.24 -11.68
CA PHE A 227 -4.48 3.28 -11.52
C PHE A 227 -4.19 4.45 -12.47
N GLU A 228 -5.17 4.81 -13.30
CA GLU A 228 -5.02 5.82 -14.35
C GLU A 228 -6.24 6.75 -14.41
N TRP A 229 -6.04 7.96 -14.94
CA TRP A 229 -7.15 8.80 -15.37
C TRP A 229 -7.56 8.45 -16.80
N GLU A 230 -8.72 7.84 -16.98
CA GLU A 230 -9.30 7.67 -18.31
C GLU A 230 -9.89 9.00 -18.80
N SER A 231 -9.42 9.43 -19.96
CA SER A 231 -9.88 10.62 -20.68
C SER A 231 -10.62 10.20 -21.95
N GLY A 232 -11.79 9.59 -21.76
CA GLY A 232 -12.72 9.21 -22.83
C GLY A 232 -14.12 9.76 -22.55
N GLY A 233 -14.70 10.52 -23.48
CA GLY A 233 -16.04 11.11 -23.33
C GLY A 233 -16.05 12.49 -22.65
N SER A 234 -17.15 12.83 -21.95
CA SER A 234 -17.38 14.16 -21.35
C SER A 234 -16.98 14.28 -19.87
N LYS A 235 -16.48 13.20 -19.24
CA LYS A 235 -16.06 13.17 -17.84
C LYS A 235 -14.69 12.50 -17.70
N ARG A 236 -13.91 12.93 -16.71
CA ARG A 236 -12.73 12.20 -16.23
C ARG A 236 -13.22 11.07 -15.32
N ALA A 237 -12.78 9.85 -15.58
CA ALA A 237 -13.02 8.70 -14.72
C ALA A 237 -11.67 8.17 -14.22
N ARG A 238 -11.64 7.68 -12.99
CA ARG A 238 -10.49 6.94 -12.48
C ARG A 238 -10.68 5.47 -12.81
N THR A 239 -9.64 4.83 -13.33
CA THR A 239 -9.69 3.41 -13.66
C THR A 239 -8.62 2.64 -12.92
N MET A 240 -8.90 1.36 -12.68
CA MET A 240 -7.94 0.41 -12.13
C MET A 240 -7.89 -0.83 -13.01
N VAL A 241 -6.69 -1.27 -13.35
CA VAL A 241 -6.44 -2.48 -14.13
C VAL A 241 -5.54 -3.42 -13.34
N VAL A 242 -5.97 -4.68 -13.19
CA VAL A 242 -5.14 -5.76 -12.66
C VAL A 242 -4.25 -6.27 -13.80
N GLN A 243 -2.95 -5.93 -13.79
CA GLN A 243 -2.05 -6.22 -14.92
C GLN A 243 -1.35 -7.57 -14.78
N GLU A 244 -0.85 -7.84 -13.58
CA GLU A 244 -0.19 -9.10 -13.24
C GLU A 244 -0.76 -9.54 -11.92
N PHE A 245 -1.27 -10.77 -11.84
CA PHE A 245 -1.66 -11.35 -10.56
C PHE A 245 -1.85 -12.85 -10.71
N ARG A 246 -0.82 -13.61 -10.30
CA ARG A 246 -0.82 -15.08 -10.46
C ARG A 246 -2.01 -15.70 -9.72
N GLY A 247 -2.84 -16.46 -10.44
CA GLY A 247 -4.05 -17.11 -9.92
C GLY A 247 -5.32 -16.25 -9.94
N VAL A 248 -5.19 -14.93 -9.97
CA VAL A 248 -6.34 -13.98 -9.99
C VAL A 248 -6.75 -13.61 -11.42
N LEU A 249 -5.80 -13.44 -12.35
CA LEU A 249 -6.11 -13.07 -13.74
C LEU A 249 -7.08 -14.05 -14.43
N ALA A 250 -6.93 -15.35 -14.18
CA ALA A 250 -7.82 -16.37 -14.75
C ALA A 250 -9.29 -16.19 -14.30
N ARG A 251 -9.53 -15.70 -13.06
CA ARG A 251 -10.88 -15.41 -12.57
C ARG A 251 -11.46 -14.19 -13.28
N LEU A 252 -10.69 -13.12 -13.40
CA LEU A 252 -11.10 -11.91 -14.12
C LEU A 252 -11.45 -12.18 -15.58
N GLU A 253 -10.63 -12.98 -16.26
CA GLU A 253 -10.89 -13.40 -17.65
C GLU A 253 -12.17 -14.23 -17.76
N SER A 254 -12.44 -15.12 -16.80
CA SER A 254 -13.67 -15.93 -16.78
C SER A 254 -14.94 -15.08 -16.61
N GLU A 255 -14.83 -13.97 -15.87
CA GLU A 255 -15.90 -12.98 -15.68
C GLU A 255 -15.97 -11.93 -16.82
N ASN A 256 -15.05 -11.99 -17.80
CA ASN A 256 -14.89 -11.04 -18.90
C ASN A 256 -14.60 -9.59 -18.45
N ILE A 257 -13.96 -9.42 -17.30
CA ILE A 257 -13.60 -8.10 -16.76
C ILE A 257 -12.31 -7.63 -17.42
N VAL A 258 -12.29 -6.37 -17.86
CA VAL A 258 -11.13 -5.75 -18.54
C VAL A 258 -10.46 -4.72 -17.66
N GLN A 259 -11.27 -3.93 -16.96
CA GLN A 259 -10.85 -2.86 -16.07
C GLN A 259 -11.95 -2.63 -15.05
N PHE A 260 -11.63 -1.83 -14.04
CA PHE A 260 -12.58 -1.30 -13.08
C PHE A 260 -12.64 0.21 -13.21
N GLU A 261 -13.85 0.78 -13.13
CA GLU A 261 -14.00 2.18 -12.78
C GLU A 261 -13.94 2.30 -11.26
N THR A 262 -13.24 3.31 -10.76
CA THR A 262 -13.06 3.53 -9.31
C THR A 262 -13.74 4.82 -8.88
N GLU A 263 -14.38 4.78 -7.73
CA GLU A 263 -15.02 5.92 -7.07
C GLU A 263 -14.53 6.01 -5.64
N ILE A 264 -14.46 7.23 -5.11
CA ILE A 264 -14.14 7.47 -3.69
C ILE A 264 -15.42 7.97 -3.05
N ASN A 265 -15.92 7.22 -2.06
CA ASN A 265 -17.08 7.56 -1.26
C ASN A 265 -16.68 7.64 0.23
N GLU A 266 -17.66 7.84 1.12
CA GLU A 266 -17.42 7.97 2.57
C GLU A 266 -16.81 6.70 3.20
N SER A 267 -16.93 5.54 2.53
CA SER A 267 -16.31 4.27 2.94
C SER A 267 -14.95 4.03 2.28
N GLY A 268 -14.39 5.01 1.58
CA GLY A 268 -13.13 4.90 0.84
C GLY A 268 -13.33 4.58 -0.65
N LEU A 269 -12.34 3.90 -1.23
CA LEU A 269 -12.33 3.52 -2.64
C LEU A 269 -13.20 2.29 -2.88
N ASP A 270 -14.12 2.42 -3.82
CA ASP A 270 -14.93 1.33 -4.35
C ASP A 270 -14.69 1.14 -5.86
N VAL A 271 -15.06 -0.02 -6.37
CA VAL A 271 -14.85 -0.40 -7.77
C VAL A 271 -16.13 -0.91 -8.42
N SER A 272 -16.30 -0.59 -9.70
CA SER A 272 -17.34 -1.18 -10.55
C SER A 272 -16.71 -1.83 -11.78
N ASP A 273 -17.23 -2.99 -12.20
CA ASP A 273 -16.63 -3.81 -13.24
C ASP A 273 -17.02 -3.35 -14.66
N VAL A 274 -16.01 -3.17 -15.51
CA VAL A 274 -16.18 -2.92 -16.94
C VAL A 274 -15.91 -4.21 -17.71
N ARG A 275 -16.94 -4.73 -18.39
CA ARG A 275 -16.92 -6.03 -19.08
C ARG A 275 -16.78 -5.87 -20.60
N LYS A 276 -16.15 -6.86 -21.26
CA LYS A 276 -16.21 -6.97 -22.73
C LYS A 276 -17.64 -7.30 -23.17
N ILE A 277 -18.20 -6.48 -24.06
CA ILE A 277 -19.42 -6.85 -24.80
C ILE A 277 -19.02 -7.92 -25.82
N ARG A 278 -19.62 -9.11 -25.74
CA ARG A 278 -19.44 -10.20 -26.72
C ARG A 278 -20.35 -10.02 -27.92
#